data_AF-A0A355PCH6-F1
#
_entry.id   AF-A0A355PCH6-F1
#
_cell.length_a   1.000
_cell.length_b   1.000
_cell.length_c   1.000
_cell.angle_alpha   90.00
_cell.angle_beta   90.00
_cell.angle_gamma   90.00
#
_symmetry.space_group_name_H-M   'P 1'
#
loop_
_entity.id
_entity.type
_entity.pdbx_description
1 polymer ?
#
loop_
_entity_poly.entity_id
_entity_poly.type
_entity_poly.pdbx_seq_one_letter_code
_entity_poly.pdbx_strand_id
1 'polypeptide(L)'
;TQATADGKVQMRTDSRLLKPSLVRFTPQQVLAVLAEIQAPVLLIEGERGILGERAWAAQARQAVPRLTRHVLAGGHHLHLEPQAVERVAEVICLEGCTAS
;
A
#
# COMPACT_ATOMS: atom_id res chain seq x y z
N THR A 1 6.03 10.72 -19.24
CA THR A 1 5.07 10.84 -20.36
C THR A 1 5.79 10.56 -21.67
N GLN A 2 5.06 10.50 -22.79
CA GLN A 2 5.59 10.47 -24.17
C GLN A 2 4.86 11.52 -25.00
N ALA A 3 5.53 12.11 -25.99
CA ALA A 3 4.86 12.95 -26.98
C ALA A 3 4.01 12.09 -27.93
N THR A 4 2.89 12.63 -28.40
CA THR A 4 2.04 12.05 -29.44
C THR A 4 2.22 12.79 -30.76
N ALA A 5 1.81 12.18 -31.89
CA ALA A 5 1.98 12.78 -33.21
C ALA A 5 1.20 14.09 -33.42
N ASP A 6 0.15 14.33 -32.63
CA ASP A 6 -0.62 15.59 -32.58
C ASP A 6 -0.09 16.60 -31.55
N GLY A 7 1.16 16.43 -31.09
CA GLY A 7 1.85 17.38 -30.20
C GLY A 7 1.42 17.35 -28.74
N LYS A 8 0.55 16.43 -28.33
CA LYS A 8 0.11 16.25 -26.95
C LYS A 8 1.07 15.34 -26.17
N VAL A 9 0.76 15.14 -24.89
CA VAL A 9 1.48 14.20 -24.02
C VAL A 9 0.56 13.08 -23.54
N GLN A 10 1.07 11.85 -23.58
CA GLN A 10 0.41 10.66 -23.07
C GLN A 10 1.20 10.08 -21.88
N MET A 11 0.51 9.47 -20.92
CA MET A 11 1.19 8.62 -19.92
C MET A 11 1.74 7.37 -20.60
N ARG A 12 3.03 7.08 -20.38
CA ARG A 12 3.66 5.85 -20.88
C ARG A 12 3.11 4.69 -20.06
N THR A 13 2.38 3.78 -20.70
CA THR A 13 1.79 2.60 -20.06
C THR A 13 1.67 1.46 -21.06
N ASP A 14 1.76 0.22 -20.58
CA ASP A 14 1.54 -0.98 -21.38
C ASP A 14 0.06 -1.39 -21.26
N SER A 15 -0.63 -1.55 -22.40
CA SER A 15 -2.05 -1.92 -22.42
C SER A 15 -2.36 -3.27 -21.76
N ARG A 16 -1.36 -4.14 -21.60
CA ARG A 16 -1.48 -5.41 -20.86
C ARG A 16 -1.75 -5.20 -19.37
N LEU A 17 -1.33 -4.08 -18.78
CA LEU A 17 -1.59 -3.74 -17.37
C LEU A 17 -3.09 -3.52 -17.07
N LEU A 18 -3.90 -3.25 -18.09
CA LEU A 18 -5.36 -3.10 -17.96
C LEU A 18 -6.11 -4.42 -18.14
N LYS A 19 -5.44 -5.51 -18.52
CA LYS A 19 -6.07 -6.83 -18.67
C LYS A 19 -6.26 -7.47 -17.29
N PRO A 20 -7.42 -8.11 -17.02
CA PRO A 20 -7.59 -8.84 -15.78
C PRO A 20 -6.62 -10.03 -15.72
N SER A 21 -6.12 -10.37 -14.52
CA SER A 21 -5.40 -11.63 -14.32
C SER A 21 -6.31 -12.82 -14.65
N LEU A 22 -5.74 -13.84 -15.32
CA LEU A 22 -6.44 -15.09 -15.66
C LEU A 22 -6.81 -15.90 -14.41
N VAL A 23 -6.04 -15.75 -13.33
CA VAL A 23 -6.30 -16.36 -12.02
C VAL A 23 -6.19 -15.27 -10.96
N ARG A 24 -7.18 -15.20 -10.06
CA ARG A 24 -7.14 -14.37 -8.85
C ARG A 24 -7.07 -15.28 -7.64
N PHE A 25 -6.32 -14.87 -6.61
CA PHE A 25 -6.33 -15.59 -5.34
C PHE A 25 -7.70 -15.51 -4.68
N THR A 26 -8.12 -16.61 -4.05
CA THR A 26 -9.26 -16.62 -3.14
C THR A 26 -8.91 -15.85 -1.85
N PRO A 27 -9.90 -15.38 -1.07
CA PRO A 27 -9.64 -14.76 0.23
C PRO A 27 -8.78 -15.66 1.15
N GLN A 28 -9.01 -16.97 1.14
CA GLN A 28 -8.24 -17.94 1.91
C GLN A 28 -6.77 -18.00 1.47
N GLN A 29 -6.50 -17.96 0.15
CA GLN A 29 -5.14 -17.93 -0.37
C GLN A 29 -4.41 -16.62 -0.02
N VAL A 30 -5.10 -15.48 -0.07
CA VAL A 30 -4.53 -14.19 0.36
C VAL A 30 -4.14 -14.23 1.84
N LEU A 31 -5.04 -14.72 2.70
CA LEU A 31 -4.78 -14.81 4.15
C LEU A 31 -3.66 -15.80 4.48
N ALA A 32 -3.56 -16.92 3.78
CA ALA A 32 -2.45 -17.86 3.92
C ALA A 32 -1.10 -17.21 3.57
N VAL A 33 -1.02 -16.47 2.47
CA VAL A 33 0.21 -15.75 2.08
C VAL A 33 0.58 -14.67 3.11
N LEU A 34 -0.40 -13.96 3.68
CA LEU A 34 -0.16 -12.96 4.72
C LEU A 34 0.32 -13.56 6.05
N ALA A 35 -0.18 -14.75 6.41
CA ALA A 35 0.21 -15.47 7.62
C ALA A 35 1.66 -15.99 7.57
N GLU A 36 2.18 -16.32 6.38
CA GLU A 36 3.57 -16.75 6.18
C GLU A 36 4.58 -15.59 6.19
N ILE A 37 4.15 -14.33 6.35
CA ILE A 37 5.08 -13.19 6.47
C ILE A 37 5.75 -13.22 7.85
N GLN A 38 6.95 -13.81 7.88
CA GLN A 38 7.73 -13.91 9.12
C GLN A 38 8.42 -12.60 9.51
N ALA A 39 8.85 -11.77 8.55
CA ALA A 39 9.55 -10.52 8.84
C ALA A 39 8.65 -9.52 9.62
N PRO A 40 9.21 -8.63 10.47
CA PRO A 40 8.46 -7.49 10.99
C PRO A 40 7.89 -6.62 9.86
N VAL A 41 6.64 -6.18 9.99
CA VAL A 41 5.92 -5.39 8.98
C VAL A 41 5.45 -4.09 9.59
N LEU A 42 5.82 -2.98 8.95
CA LEU A 42 5.23 -1.67 9.22
C LEU A 42 4.18 -1.35 8.15
N LEU A 43 2.91 -1.25 8.55
CA LEU A 43 1.82 -0.74 7.72
C LEU A 43 1.53 0.72 8.07
N ILE A 44 1.85 1.62 7.16
CA ILE A 44 1.42 3.03 7.20
C ILE A 44 0.24 3.20 6.23
N GLU A 45 -0.89 3.71 6.71
CA GLU A 45 -2.07 3.99 5.88
C GLU A 45 -2.67 5.37 6.18
N GLY A 46 -3.28 5.97 5.16
CA GLY A 46 -4.01 7.23 5.32
C GLY A 46 -5.41 7.02 5.90
N GLU A 47 -5.86 7.93 6.78
CA GLU A 47 -7.25 8.00 7.28
C GLU A 47 -8.29 7.94 6.15
N ARG A 48 -8.02 8.61 5.03
CA ARG A 48 -8.86 8.65 3.83
C ARG A 48 -8.33 7.70 2.73
N GLY A 49 -7.59 6.68 3.14
CA GLY A 49 -7.02 5.64 2.28
C GLY A 49 -8.02 4.56 1.86
N ILE A 50 -7.52 3.55 1.14
CA ILE A 50 -8.34 2.50 0.52
C ILE A 50 -8.69 1.33 1.46
N LEU A 51 -7.98 1.21 2.59
CA LEU A 51 -8.12 0.14 3.57
C LEU A 51 -9.15 0.51 4.65
N GLY A 52 -8.81 1.50 5.50
CA GLY A 52 -9.66 1.95 6.59
C GLY A 52 -10.09 0.80 7.51
N GLU A 53 -11.31 0.87 8.05
CA GLU A 53 -11.91 -0.19 8.88
C GLU A 53 -12.84 -1.13 8.10
N ARG A 54 -12.53 -1.38 6.81
CA ARG A 54 -13.22 -2.39 6.02
C ARG A 54 -12.92 -3.78 6.59
N ALA A 55 -13.93 -4.63 6.74
CA ALA A 55 -13.79 -5.95 7.37
C ALA A 55 -12.67 -6.83 6.77
N TRP A 56 -12.55 -6.83 5.43
CA TRP A 56 -11.46 -7.56 4.75
C TRP A 56 -10.07 -6.98 5.04
N ALA A 57 -9.95 -5.67 5.24
CA ALA A 57 -8.69 -5.01 5.57
C ALA A 57 -8.30 -5.28 7.03
N ALA A 58 -9.28 -5.27 7.95
CA ALA A 58 -9.07 -5.70 9.34
C ALA A 58 -8.60 -7.17 9.40
N GLN A 59 -9.25 -8.07 8.65
CA GLN A 59 -8.87 -9.49 8.56
C GLN A 59 -7.47 -9.68 7.95
N ALA A 60 -7.13 -8.93 6.90
CA ALA A 60 -5.79 -8.96 6.29
C ALA A 60 -4.71 -8.46 7.27
N ARG A 61 -4.97 -7.39 8.04
CA ARG A 61 -4.05 -6.89 9.08
C ARG A 61 -3.85 -7.92 10.19
N GLN A 62 -4.92 -8.58 10.64
CA GLN A 62 -4.87 -9.64 11.66
C GLN A 62 -4.12 -10.90 11.19
N ALA A 63 -4.06 -11.16 9.88
CA ALA A 63 -3.34 -12.31 9.35
C ALA A 63 -1.81 -12.15 9.41
N VAL A 64 -1.27 -10.93 9.46
CA VAL A 64 0.19 -10.69 9.46
C VAL A 64 0.73 -10.73 10.90
N PRO A 65 1.55 -11.72 11.31
CA PRO A 65 1.82 -11.97 12.72
C PRO A 65 2.63 -10.88 13.45
N ARG A 66 3.48 -10.14 12.72
CA ARG A 66 4.37 -9.09 13.27
C ARG A 66 4.09 -7.72 12.64
N LEU A 67 2.83 -7.32 12.58
CA LEU A 67 2.39 -6.06 11.99
C LEU A 67 2.24 -4.93 13.02
N THR A 68 3.06 -3.87 12.85
CA THR A 68 2.81 -2.55 13.47
C THR A 68 1.98 -1.71 12.49
N ARG A 69 0.90 -1.08 12.97
CA ARG A 69 0.00 -0.23 12.18
C ARG A 69 0.10 1.22 12.62
N HIS A 70 0.37 2.13 11.68
CA HIS A 70 0.22 3.58 11.86
C HIS A 70 -0.83 4.12 10.89
N VAL A 71 -1.79 4.89 11.42
CA VAL A 71 -2.79 5.61 10.62
C VAL A 71 -2.45 7.09 10.68
N LEU A 72 -2.29 7.73 9.52
CA LEU A 72 -1.89 9.13 9.40
C LEU A 72 -2.94 9.95 8.65
N ALA A 73 -3.05 11.24 8.95
CA ALA A 73 -3.88 12.15 8.18
C ALA A 73 -3.38 12.24 6.73
N GLY A 74 -4.23 11.86 5.77
CA GLY A 74 -3.85 11.83 4.35
C GLY A 74 -4.75 10.93 3.50
N GLY A 75 -4.56 11.00 2.18
CA GLY A 75 -5.19 10.10 1.20
C GLY A 75 -4.45 8.77 1.04
N HIS A 76 -4.78 8.03 -0.03
CA HIS A 76 -4.03 6.81 -0.40
C HIS A 76 -2.55 7.10 -0.76
N HIS A 77 -2.28 8.28 -1.32
CA HIS A 77 -0.95 8.70 -1.77
C HIS A 77 -0.25 9.65 -0.78
N LEU A 78 -0.54 9.52 0.53
CA LEU A 78 0.00 10.40 1.58
C LEU A 78 1.54 10.57 1.57
N HIS A 79 2.28 9.58 1.07
CA HIS A 79 3.74 9.62 0.92
C HIS A 79 4.22 10.52 -0.25
N LEU A 80 3.32 11.03 -1.08
CA LEU A 80 3.56 12.03 -2.14
C LEU A 80 2.89 13.39 -1.82
N GLU A 81 2.07 13.47 -0.77
CA GLU A 81 1.36 14.68 -0.37
C GLU A 81 2.29 15.55 0.50
N PRO A 82 2.58 16.82 0.14
CA PRO A 82 3.49 17.67 0.92
C PRO A 82 3.11 17.85 2.40
N GLN A 83 1.81 17.74 2.72
CA GLN A 83 1.30 17.86 4.09
C GLN A 83 1.52 16.59 4.95
N ALA A 84 1.92 15.47 4.35
CA ALA A 84 1.99 14.16 5.03
C ALA A 84 3.31 13.39 4.81
N VAL A 85 4.08 13.70 3.76
CA VAL A 85 5.33 13.00 3.42
C VAL A 85 6.37 13.01 4.54
N GLU A 86 6.55 14.13 5.24
CA GLU A 86 7.48 14.23 6.38
C GLU A 86 7.06 13.27 7.50
N ARG A 87 5.77 13.25 7.84
CA ARG A 87 5.24 12.37 8.89
C ARG A 87 5.33 10.88 8.52
N VAL A 88 5.20 10.53 7.24
CA VAL A 88 5.46 9.16 6.76
C VAL A 88 6.93 8.78 6.98
N ALA A 89 7.86 9.66 6.64
CA ALA A 89 9.30 9.42 6.83
C ALA A 89 9.67 9.29 8.32
N GLU A 90 9.14 10.15 9.19
CA GLU A 90 9.33 10.06 10.64
C GLU A 90 8.92 8.69 11.20
N VAL A 91 7.74 8.17 10.82
CA VAL A 91 7.26 6.87 11.29
C VAL A 91 8.15 5.73 10.81
N ILE A 92 8.66 5.78 9.57
CA ILE A 92 9.62 4.80 9.06
C ILE A 92 10.92 4.83 9.88
N CYS A 93 11.44 6.01 10.21
CA CYS A 93 12.66 6.15 11.02
C CYS A 93 12.46 5.67 12.47
N LEU A 94 11.33 6.01 13.10
CA LEU A 94 11.04 5.60 14.49
C LEU A 94 10.96 4.07 14.62
N GLU A 95 10.21 3.41 13.75
CA GLU A 95 10.01 1.96 13.77
C GLU A 95 11.22 1.19 13.22
N GLY A 96 12.01 1.79 12.33
CA GLY A 96 13.28 1.23 11.86
C GLY A 96 14.34 1.16 12.97
N CYS A 97 14.36 2.16 13.86
CA CYS A 97 15.29 2.22 15.00
C CYS A 97 14.88 1.31 16.17
N THR A 98 13.61 0.94 16.31
CA THR A 98 13.14 0.01 17.38
C THR A 98 13.26 -1.46 17.00
N ALA A 99 13.48 -1.77 15.73
CA ALA A 99 13.61 -3.13 15.20
C ALA A 99 15.07 -3.63 15.08
N SER A 100 16.05 -2.85 15.55
CA SER A 100 17.49 -3.17 15.59
C SER A 100 18.00 -3.37 17.02
#